data_AF-A0A4Z0H118-F1
#
_entry.id   AF-A0A4Z0H118-F1
#
_cell.length_a   1.000
_cell.length_b   1.000
_cell.length_c   1.000
_cell.angle_alpha   90.00
_cell.angle_beta   90.00
_cell.angle_gamma   90.00
#
_symmetry.space_group_name_H-M   'P 1'
#
loop_
_entity.id
_entity.type
_entity.pdbx_description
1 polymer ?
#
loop_
_entity_poly.entity_id
_entity_poly.type
_entity_poly.pdbx_seq_one_letter_code
_entity_poly.pdbx_strand_id
1 'polypeptide(L)' 'MPYNKLSDKNLICLHNFFLTHIHQGTLSAIMFNEVKLLEAIARKRGILLFSFWYRPRYK' A
#
# COMPACT_ATOMS: atom_id res chain seq x y z
N MET A 1 14.09 6.78 -5.56
CA MET A 1 12.87 6.68 -4.69
C MET A 1 13.27 6.16 -3.32
N PRO A 2 12.83 6.80 -2.22
CA PRO A 2 13.25 6.48 -0.85
C PRO A 2 12.92 5.04 -0.44
N TYR A 3 11.82 4.49 -0.93
CA TYR A 3 11.37 3.13 -0.62
C TYR A 3 12.24 2.01 -1.21
N ASN A 4 13.09 2.31 -2.19
CA ASN A 4 13.91 1.29 -2.85
C ASN A 4 15.08 0.77 -1.98
N LYS A 5 15.34 1.42 -0.83
CA LYS A 5 16.32 0.96 0.18
C LYS A 5 15.68 0.20 1.34
N LEU A 6 14.35 0.11 1.38
CA LEU A 6 13.66 -0.63 2.45
C LEU A 6 13.91 -2.13 2.31
N SER A 7 13.94 -2.84 3.44
CA SER A 7 13.85 -4.30 3.44
C SER A 7 12.45 -4.74 3.02
N ASP A 8 12.34 -5.96 2.52
CA ASP A 8 11.06 -6.50 2.03
C ASP A 8 9.99 -6.51 3.13
N LYS A 9 10.37 -6.86 4.37
CA LYS A 9 9.49 -6.78 5.54
C LYS A 9 8.96 -5.36 5.78
N ASN A 10 9.83 -4.36 5.72
CA ASN A 10 9.42 -2.97 5.98
C ASN A 10 8.50 -2.45 4.87
N LEU A 11 8.73 -2.89 3.63
CA LEU A 11 7.90 -2.54 2.49
C LEU A 11 6.48 -3.10 2.63
N ILE A 12 6.35 -4.37 3.04
CA ILE A 12 5.06 -5.02 3.33
C ILE A 12 4.36 -4.32 4.50
N CYS A 13 5.08 -4.04 5.60
CA CYS A 13 4.50 -3.33 6.75
C CYS A 13 3.99 -1.94 6.39
N LEU A 14 4.75 -1.17 5.60
CA LEU A 14 4.34 0.16 5.16
C LEU A 14 3.10 0.10 4.27
N HIS A 15 3.05 -0.86 3.33
CA HIS A 15 1.89 -1.05 2.46
C HIS A 15 0.61 -1.32 3.28
N ASN A 16 0.69 -2.24 4.25
CA ASN A 16 -0.43 -2.56 5.13
C ASN A 16 -0.81 -1.39 6.06
N PHE A 17 0.17 -0.64 6.57
CA PHE A 17 -0.06 0.54 7.40
C PHE A 17 -0.85 1.61 6.63
N PHE A 18 -0.39 1.95 5.42
CA PHE A 18 -1.10 2.92 4.58
C PHE A 18 -2.51 2.44 4.24
N LEU A 19 -2.67 1.19 3.79
CA LEU A 19 -4.00 0.66 3.48
C LEU A 19 -4.93 0.73 4.69
N THR A 20 -4.48 0.28 5.86
CA THR A 20 -5.30 0.25 7.08
C THR A 20 -5.74 1.66 7.48
N HIS A 21 -4.82 2.62 7.50
CA HIS A 21 -5.15 3.99 7.90
C HIS A 21 -5.96 4.76 6.86
N ILE A 22 -5.81 4.46 5.56
CA ILE A 22 -6.70 5.01 4.54
C ILE A 22 -8.11 4.44 4.72
N HIS A 23 -8.23 3.12 4.97
CA HIS A 23 -9.54 2.49 5.23
C HIS A 23 -10.22 2.98 6.51
N GLN A 24 -9.44 3.28 7.55
CA GLN A 24 -9.93 3.87 8.78
C GLN A 24 -10.31 5.36 8.64
N GLY A 25 -10.12 5.97 7.46
CA GLY A 25 -10.37 7.39 7.22
C GLY A 25 -9.37 8.31 7.93
N THR A 26 -8.29 7.77 8.48
CA THR A 26 -7.24 8.52 9.17
C THR A 26 -6.28 9.19 8.18
N LEU A 27 -6.07 8.56 7.02
CA LEU A 27 -5.26 9.09 5.93
C LEU A 27 -6.12 9.44 4.71
N SER A 28 -5.72 10.49 4.01
CA SER A 28 -6.38 10.95 2.79
C SER A 28 -6.31 9.89 1.69
N ALA A 29 -7.36 9.79 0.88
CA ALA A 29 -7.40 8.96 -0.32
C ALA A 29 -6.26 9.27 -1.31
N ILE A 30 -5.64 10.45 -1.26
CA ILE A 30 -4.46 10.79 -2.07
C ILE A 30 -3.27 9.85 -1.74
N MET A 31 -3.21 9.33 -0.51
CA MET A 31 -2.16 8.38 -0.09
C MET A 31 -2.29 7.01 -0.77
N PHE A 32 -3.36 6.73 -1.51
CA PHE A 32 -3.41 5.55 -2.39
C PHE A 32 -2.33 5.58 -3.47
N ASN A 33 -1.82 6.75 -3.86
CA ASN A 33 -0.68 6.83 -4.77
C ASN A 33 0.59 6.23 -4.14
N GLU A 34 0.80 6.42 -2.83
CA GLU A 34 1.92 5.81 -2.12
C GLU A 34 1.76 4.28 -2.05
N VAL A 35 0.54 3.78 -1.82
CA VAL A 35 0.24 2.34 -1.84
C VAL A 35 0.58 1.73 -3.22
N LYS A 36 0.15 2.37 -4.31
CA LYS A 36 0.47 1.92 -5.69
C LYS A 36 1.97 1.92 -5.97
N LEU A 37 2.68 2.92 -5.44
CA LEU A 37 4.12 3.05 -5.62
C LEU A 37 4.86 1.95 -4.84
N LEU A 38 4.42 1.63 -3.62
CA LEU A 38 4.93 0.48 -2.86
C LEU A 38 4.65 -0.85 -3.58
N GLU A 39 3.47 -1.04 -4.15
CA GLU A 39 3.16 -2.23 -4.98
C GLU A 39 4.06 -2.34 -6.21
N ALA A 40 4.33 -1.23 -6.89
CA ALA A 40 5.24 -1.22 -8.05
C ALA A 40 6.67 -1.62 -7.65
N ILE A 41 7.15 -1.17 -6.49
CA ILE A 41 8.49 -1.52 -5.98
C ILE A 41 8.52 -2.98 -5.52
N ALA A 42 7.49 -3.44 -4.79
CA ALA A 42 7.35 -4.84 -4.40
C ALA A 42 7.37 -5.76 -5.62
N ARG A 43 6.61 -5.41 -6.66
CA ARG A 43 6.54 -6.18 -7.91
C ARG A 43 7.87 -6.24 -8.63
N LYS A 44 8.65 -5.14 -8.65
CA LYS A 44 10.02 -5.15 -9.19
C LYS A 44 10.96 -6.08 -8.43
N ARG A 45 10.68 -6.37 -7.16
CA ARG A 45 11.43 -7.30 -6.32
C ARG A 45 10.86 -8.73 -6.31
N GLY A 46 9.81 -9.00 -7.08
CA GLY A 46 9.14 -10.30 -7.11
C GLY A 46 8.15 -10.54 -5.96
N ILE A 47 7.81 -9.51 -5.18
CA ILE A 47 6.85 -9.59 -4.07
C ILE A 47 5.48 -9.14 -4.59
N LEU A 48 4.49 -10.02 -4.48
CA LEU A 48 3.09 -9.72 -4.80
C LEU A 48 2.39 -9.18 -3.57
N LEU A 49 2.12 -7.87 -3.58
CA LEU A 49 1.26 -7.21 -2.61
C LEU A 49 -0.13 -7.02 -3.23
N PHE A 50 -1.16 -7.49 -2.53
CA PHE A 50 -2.55 -7.32 -2.92
C PHE A 50 -3.18 -6.23 -2.07
N SER A 51 -3.53 -5.09 -2.66
CA SER A 51 -4.52 -4.19 -2.08
C SER A 51 -5.91 -4.75 -2.37
N PHE A 52 -6.54 -5.37 -1.37
CA PHE A 52 -7.95 -5.72 -1.47
C PHE A 52 -8.76 -4.42 -1.47
N TRP A 53 -9.19 -4.00 -2.66
CA TRP A 53 -10.18 -2.94 -2.79
C TRP A 53 -11.48 -3.44 -2.18
N TYR A 54 -11.73 -3.08 -0.91
CA TYR A 54 -13.06 -3.19 -0.34
C TYR A 54 -13.95 -2.20 -1.09
N ARG A 55 -14.52 -2.63 -2.22
CA ARG A 55 -15.55 -1.88 -2.94
C ARG A 55 -16.69 -1.73 -1.93
N PRO A 56 -17.00 -0.52 -1.42
CA PRO A 56 -18.16 -0.37 -0.57
C PRO A 56 -19.35 -0.75 -1.48
N ARG A 57 -20.00 -1.87 -1.18
CA ARG A 57 -21.34 -2.15 -1.70
C ARG A 57 -22.22 -1.08 -1.08
N TYR A 58 -22.38 0.04 -1.77
CA TYR A 58 -23.50 0.94 -1.55
C TYR A 58 -24.76 0.07 -1.68
N LYS A 59 -25.48 -0.07 -0.58
CA LYS A 59 -26.78 -0.73 -0.50
C LYS A 59 -27.87 0.29 -0.73
#